data_AF-A0A7X8ZGU1-F1
#
_entry.id   AF-A0A7X8ZGU1-F1
#
_cell.length_a   1.000
_cell.length_b   1.000
_cell.length_c   1.000
_cell.angle_alpha   90.00
_cell.angle_beta   90.00
_cell.angle_gamma   90.00
#
_symmetry.space_group_name_H-M   'P 1'
#
loop_
_entity.id
_entity.type
_entity.pdbx_description
1 polymer ?
#
loop_
_entity_poly.entity_id
_entity_poly.type
_entity_poly.pdbx_seq_one_letter_code
_entity_poly.pdbx_strand_id
1 'polypeptide(L)'
;MQLSKYSIGVGDRFGMQARAQLSAIIEARSLALCVVPVWNKSNREHSIIGTGPLEQRAAVEEAIRDYAFTGEYHVDADHINMSNVEQFIEACDFFTLDVADFSGKAAEPQAIRDFLQRHQDLIGQRLDIEGVEEGLCASSEEAEAIAGKYLLAVQEAGRLYRHIAAQKGEGNFIAE
;
A
#
# COMPACT_ATOMS: atom_id res chain seq x y z
N MET A 1 9.01 9.46 0.91
CA MET A 1 7.68 9.97 0.57
C MET A 1 6.84 9.57 1.74
N GLN A 2 6.15 10.53 2.34
CA GLN A 2 5.25 10.26 3.46
C GLN A 2 3.86 10.64 2.97
N LEU A 3 2.91 9.72 3.14
CA LEU A 3 1.52 9.98 2.84
C LEU A 3 0.99 11.04 3.81
N SER A 4 0.30 12.05 3.28
CA SER A 4 -0.45 12.99 4.09
C SER A 4 -1.42 12.30 5.08
N LYS A 5 -1.71 12.96 6.21
CA LYS A 5 -2.55 12.41 7.30
C LYS A 5 -3.90 11.85 6.83
N TYR A 6 -4.50 12.49 5.83
CA TYR A 6 -5.76 12.05 5.23
C TYR A 6 -5.57 11.91 3.73
N SER A 7 -5.86 10.72 3.22
CA SER A 7 -5.93 10.40 1.80
C SER A 7 -7.26 9.72 1.49
N ILE A 8 -7.63 9.71 0.21
CA ILE A 8 -8.82 9.00 -0.27
C ILE A 8 -8.51 8.34 -1.62
N GLY A 9 -8.82 7.05 -1.71
CA GLY A 9 -8.80 6.29 -2.96
C GLY A 9 -9.88 6.82 -3.91
N VAL A 10 -9.48 7.26 -5.10
CA VAL A 10 -10.35 7.78 -6.16
C VAL A 10 -10.19 6.97 -7.43
N GLY A 11 -10.65 5.72 -7.38
CA GLY A 11 -10.55 4.80 -8.50
C GLY A 11 -11.21 5.33 -9.78
N ASP A 12 -10.51 5.22 -10.92
CA ASP A 12 -11.00 5.64 -12.24
C ASP A 12 -10.85 4.48 -13.24
N ARG A 13 -11.84 3.60 -13.26
CA ARG A 13 -11.83 2.43 -14.13
C ARG A 13 -11.81 2.79 -15.61
N PHE A 14 -12.39 3.93 -15.99
CA PHE A 14 -12.57 4.30 -17.39
C PHE A 14 -11.53 5.31 -17.89
N GLY A 15 -10.72 5.89 -17.01
CA GLY A 15 -9.76 6.95 -17.36
C GLY A 15 -10.45 8.26 -17.77
N MET A 16 -11.66 8.50 -17.27
CA MET A 16 -12.50 9.64 -17.67
C MET A 16 -13.01 10.45 -16.48
N GLN A 17 -12.65 10.08 -15.26
CA GLN A 17 -13.21 10.63 -14.02
C GLN A 17 -12.24 11.55 -13.29
N ALA A 18 -10.94 11.52 -13.63
CA ALA A 18 -9.90 12.33 -12.99
C ALA A 18 -10.28 13.81 -12.81
N ARG A 19 -10.82 14.47 -13.84
CA ARG A 19 -11.24 15.89 -13.75
C ARG A 19 -12.37 16.12 -12.74
N ALA A 20 -13.39 15.26 -12.73
CA ALA A 20 -14.52 15.39 -11.82
C ALA A 20 -14.11 15.08 -10.37
N GLN A 21 -13.29 14.04 -10.18
CA GLN A 21 -12.72 13.69 -8.88
C GLN A 21 -11.85 14.81 -8.32
N LEU A 22 -10.95 15.38 -9.14
CA LEU A 22 -10.11 16.50 -8.74
C LEU A 22 -10.93 17.75 -8.39
N SER A 23 -11.99 18.05 -9.15
CA SER A 23 -12.89 19.16 -8.85
C SER A 23 -13.50 19.03 -7.45
N ALA A 24 -13.92 17.82 -7.05
CA ALA A 24 -14.46 17.57 -5.71
C ALA A 24 -13.40 17.74 -4.62
N ILE A 25 -12.15 17.33 -4.87
CA ILE A 25 -11.02 17.55 -3.95
C ILE A 25 -10.74 19.05 -3.78
N ILE A 26 -10.76 19.82 -4.86
CA ILE A 26 -10.59 21.28 -4.82
C ILE A 26 -11.71 21.94 -4.01
N GLU A 27 -12.96 21.50 -4.21
CA GLU A 27 -14.10 21.98 -3.43
C GLU A 27 -13.94 21.65 -1.94
N ALA A 28 -13.55 20.42 -1.60
CA ALA A 28 -13.28 20.03 -0.21
C ALA A 28 -12.21 20.92 0.43
N ARG A 29 -11.12 21.23 -0.30
CA ARG A 29 -10.07 22.15 0.17
C ARG A 29 -10.59 23.56 0.40
N SER A 30 -11.55 24.04 -0.41
CA SER A 30 -12.19 25.34 -0.19
C SER A 30 -12.99 25.41 1.12
N LEU A 31 -13.43 24.26 1.63
CA LEU A 31 -14.09 24.08 2.92
C LEU A 31 -13.10 23.78 4.06
N ALA A 32 -11.80 24.02 3.84
CA ALA A 32 -10.70 23.68 4.74
C ALA A 32 -10.55 22.18 5.08
N LEU A 33 -11.10 21.30 4.23
CA LEU A 33 -10.89 19.86 4.30
C LEU A 33 -9.76 19.45 3.35
N CYS A 34 -8.57 19.22 3.91
CA CYS A 34 -7.42 18.78 3.15
C CYS A 34 -7.35 17.25 3.13
N VAL A 35 -7.66 16.66 1.98
CA VAL A 35 -7.50 15.22 1.69
C VAL A 35 -6.71 15.05 0.40
N VAL A 36 -5.78 14.10 0.39
CA VAL A 36 -4.95 13.78 -0.78
C VAL A 36 -5.65 12.72 -1.65
N PRO A 37 -5.92 12.99 -2.94
CA PRO A 37 -6.45 11.98 -3.84
C PRO A 37 -5.38 10.97 -4.22
N VAL A 38 -5.74 9.69 -4.14
CA VAL A 38 -4.92 8.56 -4.58
C VAL A 38 -5.70 7.83 -5.67
N TRP A 39 -5.31 8.01 -6.93
CA TRP A 39 -5.94 7.34 -8.05
C TRP A 39 -5.48 5.89 -8.11
N ASN A 40 -6.32 4.97 -7.63
CA ASN A 40 -6.02 3.55 -7.57
C ASN A 40 -6.67 2.76 -8.71
N LYS A 41 -5.95 1.79 -9.26
CA LYS A 41 -6.52 0.81 -10.19
C LYS A 41 -5.69 -0.46 -10.22
N SER A 42 -6.36 -1.60 -10.11
CA SER A 42 -5.70 -2.90 -10.07
C SER A 42 -5.35 -3.42 -11.46
N ASN A 43 -4.38 -4.34 -11.53
CA ASN A 43 -4.07 -5.05 -12.78
C ASN A 43 -5.29 -5.76 -13.39
N ARG A 44 -6.20 -6.26 -12.55
CA ARG A 44 -7.46 -6.89 -12.99
C ARG A 44 -8.37 -5.88 -13.69
N GLU A 45 -8.51 -4.68 -13.14
CA GLU A 45 -9.32 -3.63 -13.74
C GLU A 45 -8.71 -3.11 -15.04
N HIS A 46 -7.39 -2.91 -15.08
CA HIS A 46 -6.67 -2.60 -16.31
C HIS A 46 -6.94 -3.63 -17.41
N SER A 47 -6.83 -4.92 -17.07
CA SER A 47 -7.06 -6.03 -18.00
C SER A 47 -8.49 -6.11 -18.51
N ILE A 48 -9.49 -5.91 -17.64
CA ILE A 48 -10.92 -5.96 -18.01
C ILE A 48 -11.30 -4.82 -18.94
N ILE A 49 -10.79 -3.61 -18.67
CA ILE A 49 -11.13 -2.42 -19.45
C ILE A 49 -10.28 -2.31 -20.71
N GLY A 50 -9.10 -2.95 -20.75
CA GLY A 50 -8.14 -2.84 -21.84
C GLY A 50 -7.36 -1.53 -21.78
N THR A 51 -6.90 -1.15 -20.59
CA THR A 51 -6.13 0.08 -20.34
C THR A 51 -4.83 -0.25 -19.61
N GLY A 52 -3.86 0.67 -19.61
CA GLY A 52 -2.57 0.51 -18.91
C GLY A 52 -2.32 1.54 -17.79
N PRO A 53 -1.38 1.27 -16.86
CA PRO A 53 -1.03 2.21 -15.79
C PRO A 53 -0.53 3.57 -16.30
N LEU A 54 0.23 3.59 -17.40
CA LEU A 54 0.69 4.83 -18.03
C LEU A 54 -0.47 5.70 -18.55
N GLU A 55 -1.53 5.09 -19.06
CA GLU A 55 -2.72 5.82 -19.52
C GLU A 55 -3.47 6.43 -18.34
N GLN A 56 -3.57 5.71 -17.22
CA GLN A 56 -4.13 6.25 -15.98
C GLN A 56 -3.30 7.45 -15.48
N ARG A 57 -1.97 7.32 -15.41
CA ARG A 57 -1.09 8.43 -15.05
C ARG A 57 -1.31 9.62 -15.98
N ALA A 58 -1.35 9.41 -17.29
CA ALA A 58 -1.57 10.49 -18.25
C ALA A 58 -2.89 11.23 -18.01
N ALA A 59 -3.98 10.51 -17.75
CA ALA A 59 -5.29 11.10 -17.46
C ALA A 59 -5.29 11.94 -16.17
N VAL A 60 -4.60 11.45 -15.12
CA VAL A 60 -4.41 12.20 -13.87
C VAL A 60 -3.60 13.47 -14.13
N GLU A 61 -2.44 13.35 -14.77
CA GLU A 61 -1.56 14.49 -15.07
C GLU A 61 -2.24 15.55 -15.95
N GLU A 62 -3.11 15.13 -16.87
CA GLU A 62 -3.93 16.06 -17.64
C GLU A 62 -4.87 16.86 -16.73
N ALA A 63 -5.60 16.18 -15.84
CA ALA A 63 -6.48 16.85 -14.89
C ALA A 63 -5.72 17.80 -13.95
N ILE A 64 -4.56 17.38 -13.41
CA ILE A 64 -3.71 18.23 -12.56
C ILE A 64 -3.32 19.52 -13.29
N ARG A 65 -2.88 19.41 -14.56
CA ARG A 65 -2.52 20.59 -15.38
C ARG A 65 -3.71 21.49 -15.65
N ASP A 66 -4.86 20.93 -16.04
CA ASP A 66 -6.05 21.71 -16.42
C ASP A 66 -6.59 22.56 -15.27
N TYR A 67 -6.52 22.03 -14.05
CA TYR A 67 -6.94 22.74 -12.84
C TYR A 67 -5.81 23.53 -12.17
N ALA A 68 -4.59 23.51 -12.72
CA ALA A 68 -3.39 24.06 -12.10
C ALA A 68 -3.24 23.63 -10.62
N PHE A 69 -3.54 22.37 -10.32
CA PHE A 69 -3.54 21.87 -8.95
C PHE A 69 -2.11 21.72 -8.42
N THR A 70 -1.83 22.35 -7.28
CA THR A 70 -0.51 22.33 -6.63
C THR A 70 -0.50 21.52 -5.32
N GLY A 71 -1.57 20.77 -5.05
CA GLY A 71 -1.62 19.89 -3.88
C GLY A 71 -0.91 18.56 -4.12
N GLU A 72 -0.63 17.84 -3.04
CA GLU A 72 -0.19 16.44 -3.10
C GLU A 72 -1.30 15.56 -3.72
N TYR A 73 -0.88 14.59 -4.52
CA TYR A 73 -1.69 13.54 -5.12
C TYR A 73 -0.81 12.33 -5.46
N HIS A 74 -1.41 11.16 -5.60
CA HIS A 74 -0.70 9.93 -5.96
C HIS A 74 -1.47 9.10 -6.98
N VAL A 75 -0.75 8.20 -7.66
CA VAL A 75 -1.33 7.12 -8.46
C VAL A 75 -0.87 5.80 -7.86
N ASP A 76 -1.86 4.99 -7.48
CA ASP A 76 -1.67 3.72 -6.78
C ASP A 76 -1.76 2.53 -7.73
N ALA A 77 -0.72 1.70 -7.66
CA ALA A 77 -0.70 0.34 -8.18
C ALA A 77 -1.46 -0.58 -7.21
N ASP A 78 -2.77 -0.69 -7.42
CA ASP A 78 -3.65 -1.40 -6.49
C ASP A 78 -3.52 -2.93 -6.62
N HIS A 79 -3.52 -3.64 -5.49
CA HIS A 79 -3.41 -5.09 -5.39
C HIS A 79 -2.30 -5.71 -6.28
N ILE A 80 -1.06 -5.25 -6.11
CA ILE A 80 0.07 -5.76 -6.89
C ILE A 80 0.85 -6.88 -6.21
N ASN A 81 1.48 -7.71 -7.02
CA ASN A 81 2.42 -8.74 -6.60
C ASN A 81 3.58 -8.87 -7.60
N MET A 82 4.51 -9.78 -7.36
CA MET A 82 5.69 -9.98 -8.21
C MET A 82 5.36 -10.27 -9.69
N SER A 83 4.18 -10.81 -9.99
CA SER A 83 3.79 -11.14 -11.37
C SER A 83 3.37 -9.94 -12.21
N ASN A 84 2.96 -8.84 -11.59
CA ASN A 84 2.37 -7.70 -12.29
C ASN A 84 3.04 -6.35 -11.98
N VAL A 85 3.80 -6.24 -10.89
CA VAL A 85 4.38 -4.98 -10.40
C VAL A 85 5.17 -4.20 -11.45
N GLU A 86 5.91 -4.88 -12.34
CA GLU A 86 6.74 -4.23 -13.35
C GLU A 86 5.97 -3.26 -14.25
N GLN A 87 4.69 -3.56 -14.52
CA GLN A 87 3.86 -2.71 -15.38
C GLN A 87 3.51 -1.36 -14.73
N PHE A 88 3.66 -1.25 -13.40
CA PHE A 88 3.24 -0.11 -12.61
C PHE A 88 4.40 0.78 -12.15
N ILE A 89 5.64 0.27 -12.12
CA ILE A 89 6.78 0.98 -11.49
C ILE A 89 7.04 2.36 -12.09
N GLU A 90 6.88 2.49 -13.41
CA GLU A 90 7.04 3.76 -14.12
C GLU A 90 5.88 4.72 -13.83
N ALA A 91 4.64 4.22 -13.80
CA ALA A 91 3.44 5.05 -13.72
C ALA A 91 3.05 5.44 -12.29
N CYS A 92 3.37 4.62 -11.29
CA CYS A 92 2.83 4.73 -9.93
C CYS A 92 3.88 5.18 -8.92
N ASP A 93 3.44 5.87 -7.89
CA ASP A 93 4.22 6.33 -6.74
C ASP A 93 3.66 5.85 -5.39
N PHE A 94 2.48 5.22 -5.43
CA PHE A 94 1.87 4.48 -4.33
C PHE A 94 1.69 3.01 -4.78
N PHE A 95 1.93 2.07 -3.86
CA PHE A 95 1.90 0.64 -4.15
C PHE A 95 1.21 -0.13 -3.03
N THR A 96 0.05 -0.70 -3.33
CA THR A 96 -0.69 -1.59 -2.43
C THR A 96 -0.22 -3.04 -2.64
N LEU A 97 0.56 -3.56 -1.68
CA LEU A 97 1.24 -4.84 -1.76
C LEU A 97 0.29 -6.00 -1.40
N ASP A 98 -0.17 -6.75 -2.40
CA ASP A 98 -1.08 -7.88 -2.19
C ASP A 98 -0.34 -9.12 -1.68
N VAL A 99 -0.65 -9.47 -0.43
CA VAL A 99 -0.13 -10.66 0.26
C VAL A 99 -1.23 -11.62 0.72
N ALA A 100 -2.46 -11.44 0.22
CA ALA A 100 -3.61 -12.25 0.63
C ALA A 100 -3.39 -13.74 0.37
N ASP A 101 -2.76 -14.09 -0.77
CA ASP A 101 -2.46 -15.47 -1.15
C ASP A 101 -1.47 -16.18 -0.20
N PHE A 102 -0.74 -15.43 0.62
CA PHE A 102 0.26 -15.98 1.56
C PHE A 102 -0.25 -16.04 3.00
N SER A 103 -1.31 -15.29 3.32
CA SER A 103 -1.90 -15.28 4.65
C SER A 103 -2.53 -16.63 4.98
N GLY A 104 -2.20 -17.20 6.14
CA GLY A 104 -2.62 -18.54 6.55
C GLY A 104 -1.77 -19.68 6.00
N LYS A 105 -0.75 -19.40 5.19
CA LYS A 105 0.26 -20.38 4.78
C LYS A 105 1.50 -20.24 5.66
N ALA A 106 1.96 -21.36 6.21
CA ALA A 106 3.14 -21.37 7.05
C ALA A 106 4.39 -21.06 6.23
N ALA A 107 5.26 -20.20 6.78
CA ALA A 107 6.63 -20.07 6.32
C ALA A 107 7.42 -21.35 6.63
N GLU A 108 8.64 -21.43 6.10
CA GLU A 108 9.57 -22.51 6.45
C GLU A 108 9.71 -22.68 7.97
N PRO A 109 9.63 -23.91 8.53
CA PRO A 109 9.67 -24.11 9.97
C PRO A 109 10.89 -23.51 10.66
N GLN A 110 12.05 -23.50 9.97
CA GLN A 110 13.25 -22.86 10.49
C GLN A 110 13.10 -21.33 10.54
N ALA A 111 12.49 -20.72 9.53
CA ALA A 111 12.25 -19.27 9.51
C ALA A 111 11.32 -18.84 10.65
N ILE A 112 10.32 -19.65 10.98
CA ILE A 112 9.44 -19.41 12.15
C ILE A 112 10.26 -19.47 13.45
N ARG A 113 11.05 -20.54 13.64
CA ARG A 113 11.92 -20.66 14.84
C ARG A 113 12.88 -19.48 14.99
N ASP A 114 13.56 -19.11 13.90
CA ASP A 114 14.51 -18.00 13.90
C ASP A 114 13.81 -16.66 14.17
N PHE A 115 12.59 -16.48 13.66
CA PHE A 115 11.77 -15.30 13.93
C PHE A 115 11.40 -15.20 15.41
N LEU A 116 10.85 -16.28 15.99
CA LEU A 116 10.48 -16.32 17.41
C LEU A 116 11.69 -16.12 18.32
N GLN A 117 12.83 -16.75 18.01
CA GLN A 117 14.05 -16.60 18.79
C GLN A 117 14.58 -15.16 18.75
N ARG A 118 14.55 -14.51 17.58
CA ARG A 118 14.99 -13.12 17.42
C ARG A 118 14.13 -12.13 18.21
N HIS A 119 12.87 -12.46 18.44
CA HIS A 119 11.87 -11.61 19.10
C HIS A 119 11.41 -12.18 20.43
N GLN A 120 12.21 -13.03 21.08
CA GLN A 120 11.86 -13.68 22.35
C GLN A 120 11.59 -12.68 23.49
N ASP A 121 12.15 -11.48 23.40
CA ASP A 121 11.96 -10.36 24.31
C ASP A 121 10.55 -9.75 24.24
N LEU A 122 9.78 -10.06 23.20
CA LEU A 122 8.38 -9.65 23.05
C LEU A 122 7.39 -10.73 23.51
N ILE A 123 7.86 -11.97 23.72
CA ILE A 123 7.00 -13.14 24.01
C ILE A 123 6.81 -13.28 25.52
N GLY A 124 5.56 -13.40 25.95
CA GLY A 124 5.17 -13.47 27.36
C GLY A 124 5.40 -12.17 28.15
N GLN A 125 5.82 -11.10 27.48
CA GLN A 125 6.00 -9.77 28.04
C GLN A 125 4.79 -8.90 27.77
N ARG A 126 4.46 -8.03 28.73
CA ARG A 126 3.48 -6.97 28.52
C ARG A 126 4.10 -5.87 27.64
N LEU A 127 3.47 -5.63 26.50
CA LEU A 127 3.75 -4.55 25.57
C LEU A 127 2.78 -3.40 25.88
N ASP A 128 3.33 -2.29 26.35
CA ASP A 128 2.56 -1.07 26.55
C ASP A 128 2.50 -0.30 25.24
N ILE A 129 1.28 -0.18 24.69
CA ILE A 129 0.99 0.56 23.47
C ILE A 129 0.16 1.78 23.87
N GLU A 130 0.56 2.95 23.40
CA GLU A 130 -0.17 4.18 23.64
C GLU A 130 -1.63 4.04 23.16
N GLY A 131 -2.59 4.32 24.06
CA GLY A 131 -4.02 4.16 23.79
C GLY A 131 -4.59 2.75 24.01
N VAL A 132 -3.78 1.77 24.41
CA VAL A 132 -4.24 0.41 24.76
C VAL A 132 -3.99 0.16 26.26
N GLU A 133 -4.99 0.46 27.09
CA GLU A 133 -4.86 0.44 28.57
C GLU A 133 -4.47 -0.94 29.14
N GLU A 134 -5.02 -2.02 28.58
CA GLU A 134 -4.75 -3.37 29.05
C GLU A 134 -3.35 -3.87 28.64
N GLY A 135 -2.67 -3.16 27.73
CA GLY A 135 -1.47 -3.63 27.06
C GLY A 135 -1.74 -4.83 26.15
N LEU A 136 -0.71 -5.33 25.48
CA LEU A 136 -0.75 -6.60 24.77
C LEU A 136 0.26 -7.56 25.36
N CYS A 137 -0.07 -8.84 25.44
CA CYS A 137 0.87 -9.88 25.81
C CYS A 137 0.55 -11.10 24.96
N ALA A 138 1.53 -11.57 24.19
CA ALA A 138 1.38 -12.78 23.39
C ALA A 138 2.09 -13.93 24.12
N SER A 139 1.39 -15.02 24.42
CA SER A 139 2.03 -16.24 24.91
C SER A 139 2.97 -16.84 23.86
N SER A 140 3.77 -17.83 24.25
CA SER A 140 4.62 -18.54 23.28
C SER A 140 3.79 -19.24 22.20
N GLU A 141 2.67 -19.85 22.59
CA GLU A 141 1.73 -20.52 21.70
C GLU A 141 1.04 -19.53 20.75
N GLU A 142 0.64 -18.36 21.25
CA GLU A 142 0.05 -17.30 20.43
C GLU A 142 1.07 -16.73 19.45
N ALA A 143 2.30 -16.46 19.90
CA ALA A 143 3.37 -15.98 19.03
C ALA A 143 3.70 -16.98 17.91
N GLU A 144 3.77 -18.28 18.22
CA GLU A 144 3.96 -19.33 17.22
C GLU A 144 2.79 -19.41 16.24
N ALA A 145 1.54 -19.31 16.72
CA ALA A 145 0.36 -19.29 15.86
C ALA A 145 0.32 -18.06 14.94
N ILE A 146 0.67 -16.87 15.46
CA ILE A 146 0.78 -15.63 14.69
C ILE A 146 1.85 -15.75 13.61
N ALA A 147 3.05 -16.23 13.98
CA ALA A 147 4.15 -16.44 13.03
C ALA A 147 3.77 -17.46 11.96
N GLY A 148 3.16 -18.59 12.35
CA GLY A 148 2.68 -19.61 11.42
C GLY A 148 1.60 -19.09 10.46
N LYS A 149 0.80 -18.11 10.87
CA LYS A 149 -0.26 -17.53 10.04
C LYS A 149 0.22 -16.40 9.12
N TYR A 150 1.14 -15.55 9.58
CA TYR A 150 1.43 -14.28 8.90
C TYR A 150 2.89 -14.08 8.47
N LEU A 151 3.85 -14.85 8.98
CA LEU A 151 5.27 -14.61 8.69
C LEU A 151 5.58 -14.71 7.19
N LEU A 152 4.96 -15.66 6.48
CA LEU A 152 5.16 -15.79 5.04
C LEU A 152 4.66 -14.54 4.29
N ALA A 153 3.46 -14.06 4.63
CA ALA A 153 2.91 -12.84 4.05
C ALA A 153 3.83 -11.63 4.27
N VAL A 154 4.37 -11.45 5.48
CA VAL A 154 5.34 -10.38 5.77
C VAL A 154 6.63 -10.53 4.96
N GLN A 155 7.13 -11.76 4.78
CA GLN A 155 8.33 -12.02 3.97
C GLN A 155 8.11 -11.67 2.48
N GLU A 156 6.93 -11.99 1.94
CA GLU A 156 6.55 -11.68 0.57
C GLU A 156 6.34 -10.17 0.36
N ALA A 157 5.65 -9.49 1.28
CA ALA A 157 5.56 -8.03 1.29
C ALA A 157 6.95 -7.39 1.29
N GLY A 158 7.85 -7.86 2.17
CA GLY A 158 9.23 -7.37 2.23
C GLY A 158 10.02 -7.63 0.95
N ARG A 159 9.79 -8.76 0.27
CA ARG A 159 10.44 -9.06 -1.02
C ARG A 159 9.96 -8.10 -2.10
N LEU A 160 8.66 -7.89 -2.21
CA LEU A 160 8.06 -6.98 -3.18
C LEU A 160 8.46 -5.53 -2.92
N TYR A 161 8.45 -5.09 -1.66
CA TYR A 161 8.91 -3.76 -1.26
C TYR A 161 10.36 -3.52 -1.71
N ARG A 162 11.28 -4.44 -1.40
CA ARG A 162 12.69 -4.31 -1.78
C ARG A 162 12.88 -4.29 -3.30
N HIS A 163 12.06 -5.05 -4.02
CA HIS A 163 12.05 -5.03 -5.48
C HIS A 163 11.67 -3.65 -6.04
N ILE A 164 10.60 -3.03 -5.52
CA ILE A 164 10.19 -1.67 -5.90
C ILE A 164 11.27 -0.65 -5.48
N ALA A 165 11.80 -0.76 -4.26
CA ALA A 165 12.82 0.14 -3.73
C ALA A 165 14.13 0.09 -4.54
N ALA A 166 14.50 -1.06 -5.10
CA ALA A 166 15.67 -1.18 -5.98
C ALA A 166 15.52 -0.35 -7.27
N GLN A 167 14.29 -0.09 -7.72
CA GLN A 167 14.01 0.66 -8.95
C GLN A 167 13.69 2.14 -8.67
N LYS A 168 12.90 2.43 -7.63
CA LYS A 168 12.46 3.80 -7.31
C LYS A 168 13.36 4.52 -6.30
N GLY A 169 14.15 3.78 -5.53
CA GLY A 169 14.87 4.27 -4.36
C GLY A 169 14.00 4.22 -3.10
N GLU A 170 14.64 3.85 -1.99
CA GLU A 170 13.99 3.83 -0.68
C GLU A 170 13.50 5.23 -0.29
N GLY A 171 12.26 5.32 0.19
CA GLY A 171 11.65 6.60 0.52
C GLY A 171 11.28 7.46 -0.68
N ASN A 172 11.21 6.94 -1.92
CA ASN A 172 10.68 7.68 -3.08
C ASN A 172 9.28 7.22 -3.52
N PHE A 173 8.65 6.34 -2.75
CA PHE A 173 7.30 5.83 -2.99
C PHE A 173 6.60 5.56 -1.66
N ILE A 174 5.30 5.34 -1.73
CA ILE A 174 4.45 4.93 -0.61
C ILE A 174 4.12 3.44 -0.80
N ALA A 175 4.22 2.67 0.27
CA ALA A 175 3.82 1.27 0.30
C ALA A 175 2.69 1.09 1.31
N GLU A 176 1.61 0.45 0.88
CA GLU A 176 0.49 -0.02 1.70
C GLU A 176 0.52 -1.54 1.81
#